data_AF-A0A5Q4EKR1-F1
#
_entry.id   AF-A0A5Q4EKR1-F1
#
_cell.length_a   1.000
_cell.length_b   1.000
_cell.length_c   1.000
_cell.angle_alpha   90.00
_cell.angle_beta   90.00
_cell.angle_gamma   90.00
#
_symmetry.space_group_name_H-M   'P 1'
#
loop_
_entity.id
_entity.type
_entity.pdbx_description
1 polymer ?
#
loop_
_entity_poly.entity_id
_entity_poly.type
_entity_poly.pdbx_seq_one_letter_code
_entity_poly.pdbx_strand_id
1 'polypeptide(L)'
;MLSEHQPGKGPSLFKWMLFVAVFILFYSCGPSSPMDSHSTDLFLDNFSYSGKYLDISNETENARATHWKPDGSIVFITGRYSNNVAAYILEEPWEISTATFLHDVVVPGEFQHGLFIKPDGNRMWVFDRTSIWEMDLVTPWNITTISESRNIYVGDFVERGHDIDFTPGGDTLFIDDRNTGAVFAMQLSSPWEVATGKLVQTLDISHEQKEVRGIEFVKNGTLMILMDTERAEMLEYHLTEPYNILTAKLANTFDVSPQTLQGRGLSFNADLTSFYVTGRDEEKIFQYDLTPVKK
;
A
#
# COMPACT_ATOMS: atom_id res chain seq x y z
N MET A 1 27.62 -75.29 -5.61
CA MET A 1 26.92 -74.94 -4.36
C MET A 1 27.85 -73.99 -3.62
N LEU A 2 27.62 -72.67 -3.75
CA LEU A 2 26.97 -71.79 -2.75
C LEU A 2 27.79 -71.71 -1.44
N SER A 3 28.11 -70.56 -0.83
CA SER A 3 27.89 -69.13 -1.09
C SER A 3 28.66 -68.34 0.00
N GLU A 4 29.18 -67.15 -0.36
CA GLU A 4 29.10 -65.81 0.30
C GLU A 4 28.94 -65.68 1.83
N HIS A 5 29.37 -64.64 2.58
CA HIS A 5 29.95 -63.28 2.43
C HIS A 5 30.34 -62.87 3.90
N GLN A 6 31.53 -62.38 4.29
CA GLN A 6 32.12 -61.00 4.22
C GLN A 6 31.37 -59.89 5.03
N PRO A 7 32.04 -58.81 5.53
CA PRO A 7 32.52 -58.67 6.92
C PRO A 7 32.08 -57.36 7.62
N GLY A 8 32.59 -57.09 8.84
CA GLY A 8 32.54 -55.76 9.48
C GLY A 8 33.79 -55.44 10.30
N LYS A 9 34.54 -54.38 9.92
CA LYS A 9 35.54 -53.70 10.75
C LYS A 9 35.66 -52.24 10.30
N GLY A 10 35.32 -51.29 11.17
CA GLY A 10 35.68 -49.88 11.00
C GLY A 10 37.12 -49.60 11.44
N PRO A 11 37.72 -48.47 11.02
CA PRO A 11 38.83 -47.93 11.79
C PRO A 11 38.90 -46.39 11.93
N SER A 12 39.50 -46.03 13.06
CA SER A 12 40.54 -45.02 13.32
C SER A 12 40.34 -43.52 13.06
N LEU A 13 40.52 -42.79 14.16
CA LEU A 13 40.86 -41.36 14.28
C LEU A 13 42.03 -40.93 13.38
N PHE A 14 41.85 -39.82 12.67
CA PHE A 14 42.92 -39.10 11.98
C PHE A 14 42.90 -37.61 12.37
N LYS A 15 44.11 -37.09 12.66
CA LYS A 15 44.41 -35.71 13.07
C LYS A 15 44.17 -34.73 11.92
N TRP A 16 43.67 -33.53 12.22
CA TRP A 16 43.74 -32.37 11.32
C TRP A 16 44.62 -31.27 11.92
N MET A 17 45.59 -30.83 11.12
CA MET A 17 46.46 -29.67 11.36
C MET A 17 45.69 -28.37 11.07
N LEU A 18 45.82 -27.40 11.96
CA LEU A 18 45.30 -26.04 11.79
C LEU A 18 46.35 -25.21 11.02
N PHE A 19 46.03 -24.75 9.82
CA PHE A 19 46.83 -23.76 9.09
C PHE A 19 46.26 -22.37 9.39
N VAL A 20 47.04 -21.52 10.07
CA VAL A 20 46.74 -20.08 10.21
C VAL A 20 47.46 -19.37 9.06
N ALA A 21 46.71 -18.91 8.07
CA ALA A 21 47.21 -18.01 7.03
C ALA A 21 47.00 -16.56 7.46
N VAL A 22 48.09 -15.85 7.70
CA VAL A 22 48.10 -14.40 7.88
C VAL A 22 48.08 -13.75 6.50
N PHE A 23 46.94 -13.19 6.09
CA PHE A 23 46.87 -12.31 4.93
C PHE A 23 46.96 -10.85 5.38
N ILE A 24 48.10 -10.24 5.08
CA ILE A 24 48.29 -8.78 5.13
C ILE A 24 47.64 -8.21 3.87
N LEU A 25 46.48 -7.57 4.01
CA LEU A 25 45.88 -6.77 2.94
C LEU A 25 46.51 -5.37 2.96
N PHE A 26 47.28 -5.07 1.92
CA PHE A 26 47.65 -3.70 1.58
C PHE A 26 46.38 -2.94 1.16
N TYR A 27 46.00 -1.91 1.92
CA TYR A 27 45.04 -0.91 1.43
C TYR A 27 45.74 -0.09 0.33
N SER A 28 45.54 -0.47 -0.93
CA SER A 28 45.68 0.48 -2.02
C SER A 28 44.46 1.39 -2.02
N CYS A 29 44.67 2.66 -1.70
CA CYS A 29 43.70 3.71 -1.94
C CYS A 29 43.59 3.88 -3.48
N GLY A 30 42.66 3.14 -4.08
CA GLY A 30 42.18 3.46 -5.42
C GLY A 30 41.39 4.75 -5.36
N PRO A 31 41.39 5.58 -6.42
CA PRO A 31 40.50 6.74 -6.46
C PRO A 31 39.08 6.21 -6.25
N SER A 32 38.42 6.71 -5.21
CA SER A 32 36.99 6.53 -5.04
C SER A 32 36.34 6.94 -6.36
N SER A 33 35.74 5.99 -7.07
CA SER A 33 34.73 6.33 -8.07
C SER A 33 33.80 7.32 -7.38
N PRO A 34 33.51 8.48 -8.00
CA PRO A 34 32.49 9.34 -7.43
C PRO A 34 31.26 8.46 -7.25
N MET A 35 30.67 8.47 -6.04
CA MET A 35 29.30 7.99 -5.87
C MET A 35 28.50 8.58 -7.02
N ASP A 36 27.98 7.71 -7.88
CA ASP A 36 27.10 8.14 -8.95
C ASP A 36 26.06 9.07 -8.32
N SER A 37 25.99 10.27 -8.88
CA SER A 37 25.04 11.31 -8.52
C SER A 37 23.67 10.69 -8.32
N HIS A 38 23.01 11.03 -7.21
CA HIS A 38 21.58 10.82 -7.00
C HIS A 38 20.86 10.88 -8.34
N SER A 39 20.36 9.74 -8.82
CA SER A 39 19.39 9.76 -9.89
C SER A 39 18.24 10.62 -9.33
N THR A 40 18.03 11.77 -9.96
CA THR A 40 16.93 12.69 -9.70
C THR A 40 15.65 12.15 -10.33
N ASP A 41 15.55 10.84 -10.55
CA ASP A 41 14.40 10.23 -11.19
C ASP A 41 13.27 10.24 -10.18
N LEU A 42 12.37 11.21 -10.34
CA LEU A 42 11.13 11.30 -9.60
C LEU A 42 10.34 10.01 -9.86
N PHE A 43 9.82 9.40 -8.81
CA PHE A 43 9.33 8.03 -8.88
C PHE A 43 8.16 7.92 -9.88
N LEU A 44 7.22 8.86 -9.83
CA LEU A 44 6.04 8.84 -10.69
C LEU A 44 6.31 9.16 -12.18
N ASP A 45 7.41 9.86 -12.51
CA ASP A 45 7.75 10.21 -13.91
C ASP A 45 7.96 8.98 -14.80
N ASN A 46 8.21 7.84 -14.17
CA ASN A 46 8.50 6.60 -14.86
C ASN A 46 7.24 5.85 -15.27
N PHE A 47 6.03 6.32 -14.99
CA PHE A 47 4.80 5.59 -15.28
C PHE A 47 4.04 6.14 -16.49
N SER A 48 3.23 5.30 -17.11
CA SER A 48 2.28 5.71 -18.14
C SER A 48 1.03 4.85 -18.11
N TYR A 49 -0.09 5.38 -18.60
CA TYR A 49 -1.34 4.63 -18.67
C TYR A 49 -1.16 3.38 -19.54
N SER A 50 -1.49 2.22 -18.99
CA SER A 50 -1.26 0.92 -19.65
C SER A 50 -2.26 0.62 -20.77
N GLY A 51 -3.36 1.37 -20.84
CA GLY A 51 -4.51 1.03 -21.67
C GLY A 51 -5.51 0.09 -21.00
N LYS A 52 -5.19 -0.45 -19.81
CA LYS A 52 -6.01 -1.42 -19.06
C LYS A 52 -6.86 -0.73 -18.00
N TYR A 53 -8.07 -1.25 -17.81
CA TYR A 53 -8.98 -0.82 -16.76
C TYR A 53 -9.90 -1.96 -16.32
N LEU A 54 -10.47 -1.82 -15.13
CA LEU A 54 -11.62 -2.61 -14.65
C LEU A 54 -12.86 -1.71 -14.60
N ASP A 55 -13.97 -2.20 -15.14
CA ASP A 55 -15.31 -1.58 -15.00
C ASP A 55 -15.93 -2.03 -13.67
N ILE A 56 -16.39 -1.07 -12.87
CA ILE A 56 -16.92 -1.29 -11.51
C ILE A 56 -18.34 -0.72 -11.34
N SER A 57 -19.02 -0.42 -12.46
CA SER A 57 -20.32 0.25 -12.50
C SER A 57 -21.48 -0.57 -11.94
N ASN A 58 -21.36 -1.90 -11.83
CA ASN A 58 -22.46 -2.76 -11.37
C ASN A 58 -22.39 -3.10 -9.87
N GLU A 59 -21.20 -3.05 -9.27
CA GLU A 59 -20.95 -3.60 -7.93
C GLU A 59 -20.78 -2.52 -6.85
N THR A 60 -20.41 -1.29 -7.26
CA THR A 60 -20.16 -0.18 -6.34
C THR A 60 -20.76 1.11 -6.87
N GLU A 61 -21.32 1.94 -5.99
CA GLU A 61 -21.77 3.29 -6.35
C GLU A 61 -20.83 4.34 -5.74
N ASN A 62 -20.25 5.20 -6.58
CA ASN A 62 -19.27 6.23 -6.19
C ASN A 62 -18.05 5.64 -5.47
N ALA A 63 -17.39 4.69 -6.14
CA ALA A 63 -16.23 3.97 -5.65
C ALA A 63 -15.09 4.89 -5.17
N ARG A 64 -14.32 4.41 -4.18
CA ARG A 64 -13.27 5.17 -3.49
C ARG A 64 -11.96 4.38 -3.41
N ALA A 65 -11.55 3.99 -2.21
CA ALA A 65 -10.30 3.31 -1.94
C ALA A 65 -10.30 1.88 -2.51
N THR A 66 -9.11 1.47 -2.92
CA THR A 66 -8.78 0.11 -3.33
C THR A 66 -7.78 -0.48 -2.35
N HIS A 67 -7.91 -1.75 -2.02
CA HIS A 67 -6.88 -2.47 -1.27
C HIS A 67 -6.63 -3.83 -1.92
N TRP A 68 -5.39 -4.29 -1.94
CA TRP A 68 -5.01 -5.51 -2.65
C TRP A 68 -4.58 -6.61 -1.69
N LYS A 69 -4.91 -7.85 -2.04
CA LYS A 69 -4.21 -9.00 -1.47
C LYS A 69 -2.73 -8.95 -1.90
N PRO A 70 -1.74 -9.16 -1.01
CA PRO A 70 -0.32 -8.97 -1.32
C PRO A 70 0.23 -9.79 -2.50
N ASP A 71 -0.45 -10.87 -2.87
CA ASP A 71 -0.08 -11.68 -4.04
C ASP A 71 -0.71 -11.19 -5.34
N GLY A 72 -1.50 -10.10 -5.31
CA GLY A 72 -2.16 -9.50 -6.48
C GLY A 72 -3.40 -10.22 -6.97
N SER A 73 -3.81 -11.30 -6.31
CA SER A 73 -4.90 -12.17 -6.80
C SER A 73 -6.29 -11.63 -6.53
N ILE A 74 -6.46 -10.69 -5.59
CA ILE A 74 -7.75 -10.09 -5.25
C ILE A 74 -7.56 -8.58 -5.03
N VAL A 75 -8.45 -7.78 -5.61
CA VAL A 75 -8.62 -6.36 -5.30
C VAL A 75 -9.96 -6.13 -4.61
N PHE A 76 -9.96 -5.29 -3.59
CA PHE A 76 -11.12 -4.88 -2.83
C PHE A 76 -11.39 -3.40 -3.06
N ILE A 77 -12.66 -3.02 -3.17
CA ILE A 77 -13.08 -1.67 -3.57
C ILE A 77 -14.21 -1.23 -2.64
N THR A 78 -14.08 -0.05 -2.05
CA THR A 78 -15.16 0.56 -1.27
C THR A 78 -16.15 1.29 -2.17
N GLY A 79 -17.44 1.01 -1.99
CA GLY A 79 -18.54 1.74 -2.59
C GLY A 79 -19.16 2.71 -1.60
N ARG A 80 -19.12 4.01 -1.90
CA ARG A 80 -19.57 5.05 -0.96
C ARG A 80 -21.07 5.03 -0.74
N TYR A 81 -21.85 5.00 -1.82
CA TYR A 81 -23.31 5.10 -1.70
C TYR A 81 -23.99 3.73 -1.58
N SER A 82 -23.35 2.68 -2.12
CA SER A 82 -23.74 1.28 -1.92
C SER A 82 -23.38 0.76 -0.52
N ASN A 83 -22.59 1.50 0.26
CA ASN A 83 -22.15 1.15 1.62
C ASN A 83 -21.54 -0.26 1.71
N ASN A 84 -20.80 -0.68 0.68
CA ASN A 84 -20.26 -2.01 0.57
C ASN A 84 -18.75 -2.01 0.30
N VAL A 85 -18.14 -3.18 0.48
CA VAL A 85 -16.84 -3.52 -0.08
C VAL A 85 -17.07 -4.62 -1.11
N ALA A 86 -16.70 -4.36 -2.37
CA ALA A 86 -16.72 -5.34 -3.44
C ALA A 86 -15.33 -5.97 -3.60
N ALA A 87 -15.27 -7.27 -3.89
CA ALA A 87 -14.03 -7.99 -4.18
C ALA A 87 -14.06 -8.51 -5.62
N TYR A 88 -12.93 -8.39 -6.31
CA TYR A 88 -12.71 -8.95 -7.64
C TYR A 88 -11.49 -9.86 -7.58
N ILE A 89 -11.61 -11.06 -8.17
CA ILE A 89 -10.50 -11.99 -8.32
C ILE A 89 -9.85 -11.78 -9.69
N LEU A 90 -8.52 -11.78 -9.73
CA LEU A 90 -7.73 -11.64 -10.95
C LEU A 90 -7.23 -13.01 -11.40
N GLU A 91 -7.43 -13.34 -12.68
CA GLU A 91 -6.84 -14.53 -13.28
C GLU A 91 -5.31 -14.41 -13.36
N GLU A 92 -4.83 -13.22 -13.71
CA GLU A 92 -3.41 -12.86 -13.72
C GLU A 92 -3.17 -11.83 -12.60
N PRO A 93 -2.37 -12.16 -11.57
CA PRO A 93 -2.14 -11.23 -10.47
C PRO A 93 -1.64 -9.86 -10.93
N TRP A 94 -2.19 -8.80 -10.36
CA TRP A 94 -1.90 -7.40 -10.69
C TRP A 94 -2.34 -6.94 -12.10
N GLU A 95 -2.96 -7.79 -12.92
CA GLU A 95 -3.47 -7.41 -14.23
C GLU A 95 -4.95 -7.02 -14.18
N ILE A 96 -5.24 -5.72 -14.03
CA ILE A 96 -6.58 -5.21 -13.69
C ILE A 96 -7.65 -5.63 -14.72
N SER A 97 -7.27 -5.82 -15.98
CA SER A 97 -8.17 -6.24 -17.06
C SER A 97 -8.60 -7.70 -16.97
N THR A 98 -7.98 -8.51 -16.11
CA THR A 98 -8.36 -9.91 -15.84
C THR A 98 -9.25 -10.06 -14.61
N ALA A 99 -9.54 -8.95 -13.93
CA ALA A 99 -10.38 -8.95 -12.73
C ALA A 99 -11.83 -9.33 -13.09
N THR A 100 -12.40 -10.24 -12.31
CA THR A 100 -13.79 -10.66 -12.39
C THR A 100 -14.44 -10.53 -11.02
N PHE A 101 -15.69 -10.07 -10.98
CA PHE A 101 -16.40 -9.90 -9.71
C PHE A 101 -16.47 -11.23 -8.95
N LEU A 102 -16.09 -11.20 -7.67
CA LEU A 102 -16.09 -12.36 -6.80
C LEU A 102 -17.32 -12.35 -5.87
N HIS A 103 -17.43 -11.32 -5.03
CA HIS A 103 -18.54 -11.09 -4.10
C HIS A 103 -18.43 -9.68 -3.50
N ASP A 104 -19.50 -9.18 -2.91
CA ASP A 104 -19.50 -7.98 -2.08
C ASP A 104 -20.11 -8.23 -0.69
N VAL A 105 -19.90 -7.27 0.21
CA VAL A 105 -20.54 -7.27 1.53
C VAL A 105 -20.88 -5.84 1.93
N VAL A 106 -22.09 -5.63 2.44
CA VAL A 106 -22.47 -4.38 3.08
C VAL A 106 -21.74 -4.27 4.41
N VAL A 107 -21.06 -3.14 4.63
CA VAL A 107 -20.25 -2.86 5.82
C VAL A 107 -20.95 -1.82 6.71
N PRO A 108 -20.67 -1.80 8.02
CA PRO A 108 -21.26 -0.82 8.93
C PRO A 108 -20.79 0.62 8.60
N GLY A 109 -21.52 1.60 9.13
CA GLY A 109 -21.34 3.01 8.79
C GLY A 109 -22.10 3.41 7.52
N GLU A 110 -21.93 4.66 7.11
CA GLU A 110 -22.51 5.18 5.87
C GLU A 110 -21.46 6.01 5.13
N PHE A 111 -21.54 6.04 3.80
CA PHE A 111 -20.62 6.82 2.97
C PHE A 111 -19.17 6.37 3.14
N GLN A 112 -18.88 5.13 2.78
CA GLN A 112 -17.53 4.57 2.89
C GLN A 112 -16.51 5.32 2.02
N HIS A 113 -15.29 5.50 2.53
CA HIS A 113 -14.19 6.15 1.80
C HIS A 113 -12.92 5.31 1.80
N GLY A 114 -12.29 5.15 2.97
CA GLY A 114 -10.99 4.50 3.09
C GLY A 114 -11.12 3.01 3.33
N LEU A 115 -10.12 2.25 2.90
CA LEU A 115 -10.08 0.79 3.03
C LEU A 115 -8.67 0.31 3.32
N PHE A 116 -8.54 -0.50 4.37
CA PHE A 116 -7.30 -1.24 4.63
C PHE A 116 -7.62 -2.67 5.05
N ILE A 117 -6.88 -3.66 4.55
CA ILE A 117 -6.95 -5.03 5.04
C ILE A 117 -5.59 -5.41 5.61
N LYS A 118 -5.57 -5.98 6.81
CA LYS A 118 -4.34 -6.40 7.49
C LYS A 118 -3.58 -7.37 6.57
N PRO A 119 -2.24 -7.36 6.52
CA PRO A 119 -1.47 -8.25 5.63
C PRO A 119 -1.71 -9.76 5.85
N ASP A 120 -2.13 -10.17 7.05
CA ASP A 120 -2.52 -11.57 7.30
C ASP A 120 -3.94 -11.91 6.80
N GLY A 121 -4.72 -10.90 6.40
CA GLY A 121 -6.07 -11.02 5.88
C GLY A 121 -7.14 -11.18 6.95
N ASN A 122 -6.81 -11.16 8.24
CA ASN A 122 -7.75 -11.47 9.32
C ASN A 122 -8.50 -10.26 9.87
N ARG A 123 -8.18 -9.04 9.41
CA ARG A 123 -8.87 -7.82 9.85
C ARG A 123 -8.97 -6.81 8.70
N MET A 124 -10.08 -6.10 8.66
CA MET A 124 -10.37 -5.05 7.68
C MET A 124 -10.79 -3.77 8.42
N TRP A 125 -10.37 -2.63 7.90
CA TRP A 125 -10.79 -1.30 8.35
C TRP A 125 -11.48 -0.59 7.21
N VAL A 126 -12.65 -0.02 7.50
CA VAL A 126 -13.37 0.87 6.58
C VAL A 126 -13.56 2.23 7.26
N PHE A 127 -13.26 3.30 6.53
CA PHE A 127 -13.30 4.65 7.06
C PHE A 127 -14.47 5.47 6.50
N ASP A 128 -15.29 6.04 7.38
CA ASP A 128 -16.51 6.79 7.05
C ASP A 128 -16.41 8.31 7.29
N ARG A 129 -15.22 8.88 7.02
CA ARG A 129 -14.78 10.28 7.23
C ARG A 129 -14.29 10.62 8.62
N THR A 130 -15.02 10.23 9.66
CA THR A 130 -14.68 10.57 11.04
C THR A 130 -14.67 9.38 11.96
N SER A 131 -15.03 8.20 11.46
CA SER A 131 -14.99 6.96 12.22
C SER A 131 -14.38 5.83 11.40
N ILE A 132 -13.56 5.04 12.06
CA ILE A 132 -12.95 3.85 11.50
C ILE A 132 -13.68 2.64 12.07
N TRP A 133 -14.21 1.80 11.19
CA TRP A 133 -14.84 0.53 11.53
C TRP A 133 -13.81 -0.58 11.38
N GLU A 134 -13.41 -1.20 12.50
CA GLU A 134 -12.57 -2.41 12.47
C GLU A 134 -13.46 -3.64 12.44
N MET A 135 -13.12 -4.60 11.59
CA MET A 135 -13.86 -5.84 11.38
C MET A 135 -12.93 -7.03 11.36
N ASP A 136 -13.19 -8.02 12.20
CA ASP A 136 -12.45 -9.29 12.18
C ASP A 136 -13.02 -10.23 11.10
N LEU A 137 -12.13 -10.83 10.32
CA LEU A 137 -12.44 -11.81 9.27
C LEU A 137 -12.08 -13.21 9.76
N VAL A 138 -13.10 -14.07 9.92
CA VAL A 138 -12.89 -15.46 10.37
C VAL A 138 -12.03 -16.24 9.39
N THR A 139 -12.25 -16.03 8.09
CA THR A 139 -11.43 -16.59 7.02
C THR A 139 -10.58 -15.48 6.41
N PRO A 140 -9.24 -15.57 6.46
CA PRO A 140 -8.36 -14.56 5.90
C PRO A 140 -8.73 -14.20 4.45
N TRP A 141 -8.75 -12.91 4.13
CA TRP A 141 -9.05 -12.39 2.78
C TRP A 141 -10.48 -12.67 2.27
N ASN A 142 -11.38 -13.18 3.12
CA ASN A 142 -12.77 -13.37 2.78
C ASN A 142 -13.67 -12.41 3.58
N ILE A 143 -14.01 -11.28 2.96
CA ILE A 143 -14.85 -10.23 3.55
C ILE A 143 -16.28 -10.67 3.87
N THR A 144 -16.76 -11.80 3.33
CA THR A 144 -18.10 -12.33 3.68
C THR A 144 -18.12 -13.00 5.06
N THR A 145 -16.96 -13.14 5.71
CA THR A 145 -16.79 -13.82 7.00
C THR A 145 -16.56 -12.87 8.17
N ILE A 146 -17.04 -11.63 8.06
CA ILE A 146 -17.01 -10.65 9.15
C ILE A 146 -17.75 -11.23 10.38
N SER A 147 -17.06 -11.34 11.52
CA SER A 147 -17.64 -11.88 12.76
C SER A 147 -17.87 -10.84 13.86
N GLU A 148 -17.03 -9.82 13.90
CA GLU A 148 -17.11 -8.74 14.88
C GLU A 148 -16.86 -7.41 14.19
N SER A 149 -17.51 -6.35 14.66
CA SER A 149 -17.23 -4.99 14.22
C SER A 149 -17.21 -4.03 15.41
N ARG A 150 -16.35 -3.02 15.34
CA ARG A 150 -16.30 -1.94 16.32
C ARG A 150 -16.03 -0.61 15.63
N ASN A 151 -16.64 0.45 16.16
CA ASN A 151 -16.48 1.81 15.67
C ASN A 151 -15.49 2.58 16.56
N ILE A 152 -14.53 3.26 15.93
CA ILE A 152 -13.60 4.17 16.60
C ILE A 152 -13.77 5.55 15.99
N TYR A 153 -14.17 6.51 16.81
CA TYR A 153 -14.31 7.90 16.40
C TYR A 153 -12.96 8.62 16.45
N VAL A 154 -12.62 9.33 15.37
CA VAL A 154 -11.40 10.15 15.21
C VAL A 154 -11.74 11.61 14.86
N GLY A 155 -13.01 12.00 14.92
CA GLY A 155 -13.47 13.34 14.54
C GLY A 155 -13.11 14.46 15.53
N ASP A 156 -12.36 14.16 16.59
CA ASP A 156 -11.77 15.18 17.47
C ASP A 156 -10.68 16.02 16.75
N PHE A 157 -10.07 15.46 15.70
CA PHE A 157 -9.05 16.14 14.88
C PHE A 157 -9.22 15.92 13.37
N VAL A 158 -10.03 14.95 12.95
CA VAL A 158 -10.38 14.75 11.54
C VAL A 158 -11.70 15.46 11.24
N GLU A 159 -11.74 16.32 10.22
CA GLU A 159 -12.95 17.01 9.78
C GLU A 159 -13.60 16.36 8.55
N ARG A 160 -12.77 15.91 7.60
CA ARG A 160 -13.19 15.38 6.31
C ARG A 160 -12.16 14.37 5.77
N GLY A 161 -11.87 13.36 6.58
CA GLY A 161 -10.99 12.27 6.20
C GLY A 161 -11.49 11.48 4.99
N HIS A 162 -10.56 10.87 4.24
CA HIS A 162 -10.90 10.09 3.05
C HIS A 162 -10.27 8.70 3.02
N ASP A 163 -9.01 8.55 3.39
CA ASP A 163 -8.33 7.27 3.32
C ASP A 163 -7.36 7.08 4.49
N ILE A 164 -6.88 5.85 4.63
CA ILE A 164 -6.02 5.43 5.73
C ILE A 164 -4.90 4.53 5.21
N ASP A 165 -3.74 4.61 5.85
CA ASP A 165 -2.65 3.66 5.61
C ASP A 165 -1.94 3.30 6.92
N PHE A 166 -1.35 2.11 6.99
CA PHE A 166 -0.59 1.65 8.15
C PHE A 166 0.88 1.47 7.81
N THR A 167 1.72 1.74 8.81
CA THR A 167 3.07 1.16 8.85
C THR A 167 3.01 -0.38 8.75
N PRO A 168 4.04 -1.06 8.21
CA PRO A 168 4.06 -2.52 8.10
C PRO A 168 3.93 -3.26 9.43
N GLY A 169 4.38 -2.64 10.52
CA GLY A 169 4.24 -3.17 11.88
C GLY A 169 2.82 -3.02 12.43
N GLY A 170 2.01 -2.13 11.85
CA GLY A 170 0.68 -1.75 12.33
C GLY A 170 0.70 -0.84 13.56
N ASP A 171 1.85 -0.29 13.92
CA ASP A 171 2.02 0.53 15.12
C ASP A 171 1.75 2.02 14.87
N THR A 172 1.72 2.46 13.62
CA THR A 172 1.28 3.81 13.21
C THR A 172 0.24 3.73 12.11
N LEU A 173 -0.85 4.49 12.28
CA LEU A 173 -1.93 4.72 11.32
C LEU A 173 -1.85 6.15 10.79
N PHE A 174 -1.95 6.32 9.48
CA PHE A 174 -2.02 7.60 8.79
C PHE A 174 -3.41 7.86 8.25
N ILE A 175 -3.82 9.14 8.24
CA ILE A 175 -5.14 9.57 7.74
C ILE A 175 -4.93 10.85 6.92
N ASP A 176 -5.40 10.89 5.67
CA ASP A 176 -5.49 12.14 4.91
C ASP A 176 -6.83 12.86 5.19
N ASP A 177 -6.78 14.18 5.31
CA ASP A 177 -7.94 15.02 5.52
C ASP A 177 -7.99 16.18 4.54
N ARG A 178 -9.06 16.19 3.74
CA ARG A 178 -9.29 17.21 2.73
C ARG A 178 -9.53 18.60 3.31
N ASN A 179 -10.36 18.71 4.35
CA ASN A 179 -10.85 20.00 4.83
C ASN A 179 -9.80 20.67 5.71
N THR A 180 -9.22 19.90 6.62
CA THR A 180 -8.08 20.38 7.40
C THR A 180 -6.87 20.63 6.48
N GLY A 181 -6.80 19.95 5.33
CA GLY A 181 -5.68 20.05 4.41
C GLY A 181 -4.42 19.49 5.09
N ALA A 182 -4.55 18.31 5.68
CA ALA A 182 -3.51 17.73 6.52
C ALA A 182 -3.39 16.21 6.34
N VAL A 183 -2.23 15.69 6.72
CA VAL A 183 -2.04 14.26 7.00
C VAL A 183 -1.79 14.10 8.50
N PHE A 184 -2.50 13.18 9.12
CA PHE A 184 -2.36 12.85 10.54
C PHE A 184 -1.59 11.54 10.70
N ALA A 185 -0.76 11.44 11.74
CA ALA A 185 -0.19 10.18 12.18
C ALA A 185 -0.64 9.87 13.62
N MET A 186 -1.25 8.70 13.80
CA MET A 186 -1.65 8.15 15.10
C MET A 186 -0.72 7.00 15.49
N GLN A 187 -0.06 7.12 16.64
CA GLN A 187 0.70 6.01 17.21
C GLN A 187 -0.25 5.10 17.99
N LEU A 188 -0.27 3.81 17.62
CA LEU A 188 -1.01 2.75 18.29
C LEU A 188 -0.10 2.08 19.32
N SER A 189 -0.52 2.06 20.58
CA SER A 189 0.25 1.40 21.65
C SER A 189 0.15 -0.13 21.60
N SER A 190 -0.89 -0.65 20.94
CA SER A 190 -1.00 -2.04 20.51
C SER A 190 -1.12 -2.06 18.98
N PRO A 191 -0.18 -2.70 18.25
CA PRO A 191 -0.25 -2.73 16.80
C PRO A 191 -1.58 -3.28 16.29
N TRP A 192 -2.13 -2.66 15.24
CA TRP A 192 -3.41 -3.03 14.61
C TRP A 192 -4.66 -2.85 15.51
N GLU A 193 -4.55 -2.09 16.61
CA GLU A 193 -5.69 -1.76 17.48
C GLU A 193 -5.89 -0.23 17.50
N VAL A 194 -6.74 0.29 16.61
CA VAL A 194 -6.93 1.74 16.40
C VAL A 194 -7.46 2.44 17.65
N ALA A 195 -8.24 1.73 18.47
CA ALA A 195 -8.75 2.24 19.76
C ALA A 195 -7.63 2.61 20.76
N THR A 196 -6.41 2.11 20.55
CA THR A 196 -5.25 2.45 21.38
C THR A 196 -4.45 3.65 20.86
N GLY A 197 -4.89 4.22 19.74
CA GLY A 197 -4.21 5.25 18.99
C GLY A 197 -4.25 6.62 19.65
N LYS A 198 -3.16 7.37 19.48
CA LYS A 198 -3.07 8.79 19.86
C LYS A 198 -2.43 9.57 18.72
N LEU A 199 -3.01 10.72 18.40
CA LEU A 199 -2.42 11.66 17.45
C LEU A 199 -1.03 12.10 17.95
N VAL A 200 0.00 11.91 17.12
CA VAL A 200 1.39 12.27 17.44
C VAL A 200 2.02 13.23 16.44
N GLN A 201 1.55 13.25 15.19
CA GLN A 201 2.03 14.18 14.16
C GLN A 201 0.86 14.70 13.32
N THR A 202 0.99 15.95 12.89
CA THR A 202 0.11 16.60 11.90
C THR A 202 1.02 17.30 10.89
N LEU A 203 0.93 16.90 9.63
CA LEU A 203 1.56 17.58 8.51
C LEU A 203 0.50 18.48 7.85
N ASP A 204 0.75 19.78 7.82
CA ASP A 204 -0.08 20.75 7.10
C ASP A 204 0.34 20.80 5.62
N ILE A 205 -0.58 20.42 4.73
CA ILE A 205 -0.45 20.45 3.27
C ILE A 205 -1.48 21.40 2.64
N SER A 206 -2.15 22.25 3.43
CA SER A 206 -3.26 23.11 2.98
C SER A 206 -2.88 24.12 1.89
N HIS A 207 -1.59 24.46 1.80
CA HIS A 207 -1.02 25.33 0.78
C HIS A 207 -0.71 24.61 -0.54
N GLU A 208 -0.62 23.27 -0.51
CA GLU A 208 -0.27 22.43 -1.66
C GLU A 208 -1.52 21.73 -2.22
N GLN A 209 -2.32 21.09 -1.38
CA GLN A 209 -3.50 20.33 -1.79
C GLN A 209 -4.70 21.21 -2.17
N LYS A 210 -5.65 20.61 -2.89
CA LYS A 210 -6.97 21.16 -3.22
C LYS A 210 -8.09 20.24 -2.78
N GLU A 211 -8.00 18.95 -3.11
CA GLU A 211 -8.91 17.92 -2.60
C GLU A 211 -8.23 16.56 -2.47
N VAL A 212 -7.35 16.36 -1.48
CA VAL A 212 -6.79 15.01 -1.20
C VAL A 212 -7.85 14.01 -0.78
N ARG A 213 -7.77 12.78 -1.30
CA ARG A 213 -8.75 11.70 -1.05
C ARG A 213 -8.21 10.27 -0.96
N GLY A 214 -6.90 10.10 -1.07
CA GLY A 214 -6.24 8.81 -1.04
C GLY A 214 -4.82 9.00 -0.56
N ILE A 215 -4.30 8.03 0.21
CA ILE A 215 -2.95 8.04 0.76
C ILE A 215 -2.35 6.64 0.68
N GLU A 216 -1.08 6.54 0.27
CA GLU A 216 -0.30 5.31 0.39
C GLU A 216 1.17 5.63 0.63
N PHE A 217 1.80 4.91 1.56
CA PHE A 217 3.24 4.93 1.76
C PHE A 217 3.91 3.79 1.00
N VAL A 218 4.87 4.14 0.14
CA VAL A 218 5.66 3.18 -0.63
C VAL A 218 7.15 3.30 -0.33
N LYS A 219 7.96 2.42 -0.90
CA LYS A 219 9.43 2.39 -0.71
C LYS A 219 9.85 2.37 0.78
N ASN A 220 9.17 1.55 1.59
CA ASN A 220 9.39 1.46 3.04
C ASN A 220 9.19 2.79 3.77
N GLY A 221 8.23 3.61 3.34
CA GLY A 221 7.83 4.83 4.02
C GLY A 221 8.67 6.06 3.70
N THR A 222 9.61 5.98 2.75
CA THR A 222 10.33 7.17 2.26
C THR A 222 9.55 7.94 1.21
N LEU A 223 8.50 7.36 0.64
CA LEU A 223 7.58 8.02 -0.27
C LEU A 223 6.15 7.95 0.29
N MET A 224 5.48 9.08 0.34
CA MET A 224 4.05 9.19 0.62
C MET A 224 3.38 9.75 -0.63
N ILE A 225 2.40 9.02 -1.16
CA ILE A 225 1.67 9.41 -2.36
C ILE A 225 0.24 9.78 -1.96
N LEU A 226 -0.23 10.94 -2.43
CA LEU A 226 -1.61 11.40 -2.20
C LEU A 226 -2.36 11.53 -3.53
N MET A 227 -3.62 11.12 -3.58
CA MET A 227 -4.49 11.40 -4.74
C MET A 227 -5.27 12.70 -4.48
N ASP A 228 -5.05 13.73 -5.31
CA ASP A 228 -5.79 14.99 -5.23
C ASP A 228 -6.81 15.11 -6.38
N THR A 229 -8.10 15.09 -6.04
CA THR A 229 -9.17 15.10 -7.05
C THR A 229 -9.23 16.42 -7.82
N GLU A 230 -9.18 17.57 -7.15
CA GLU A 230 -9.38 18.86 -7.83
C GLU A 230 -8.20 19.20 -8.74
N ARG A 231 -6.99 18.76 -8.35
CA ARG A 231 -5.82 18.83 -9.23
C ARG A 231 -5.86 17.83 -10.38
N ALA A 232 -6.59 16.72 -10.23
CA ALA A 232 -6.47 15.53 -11.07
C ALA A 232 -5.01 15.02 -11.14
N GLU A 233 -4.32 15.07 -10.00
CA GLU A 233 -2.91 14.73 -9.86
C GLU A 233 -2.70 13.76 -8.68
N MET A 234 -1.74 12.84 -8.83
CA MET A 234 -1.10 12.20 -7.68
C MET A 234 0.07 13.09 -7.22
N LEU A 235 0.21 13.28 -5.91
CA LEU A 235 1.22 14.12 -5.28
C LEU A 235 2.27 13.23 -4.62
N GLU A 236 3.53 13.33 -5.06
CA GLU A 236 4.64 12.54 -4.55
C GLU A 236 5.41 13.33 -3.48
N TYR A 237 5.31 12.91 -2.22
CA TYR A 237 6.08 13.47 -1.12
C TYR A 237 7.25 12.57 -0.76
N HIS A 238 8.44 13.17 -0.65
CA HIS A 238 9.65 12.49 -0.18
C HIS A 238 9.84 12.75 1.31
N LEU A 239 10.07 11.67 2.07
CA LEU A 239 10.37 11.71 3.49
C LEU A 239 11.84 11.36 3.69
N THR A 240 12.60 12.27 4.32
CA THR A 240 14.02 12.01 4.63
C THR A 240 14.18 11.01 5.78
N GLU A 241 13.16 10.86 6.61
CA GLU A 241 13.06 9.85 7.66
C GLU A 241 11.81 8.99 7.39
N PRO A 242 11.94 7.67 7.15
CA PRO A 242 10.81 6.81 6.85
C PRO A 242 9.65 6.96 7.83
N TYR A 243 8.43 7.12 7.31
CA TYR A 243 7.18 7.27 8.10
C TYR A 243 7.10 8.48 9.03
N ASN A 244 8.12 9.34 9.09
CA ASN A 244 8.06 10.61 9.81
C ASN A 244 7.53 11.71 8.87
N ILE A 245 6.21 11.92 8.90
CA ILE A 245 5.51 12.85 7.98
C ILE A 245 5.96 14.29 8.16
N LEU A 246 6.58 14.67 9.28
CA LEU A 246 7.12 16.03 9.47
C LEU A 246 8.33 16.32 8.57
N THR A 247 8.97 15.29 8.02
CA THR A 247 10.07 15.42 7.06
C THR A 247 9.61 15.41 5.60
N ALA A 248 8.31 15.19 5.37
CA ALA A 248 7.75 15.11 4.04
C ALA A 248 7.87 16.45 3.29
N LYS A 249 8.25 16.37 2.01
CA LYS A 249 8.25 17.49 1.07
C LYS A 249 7.69 17.04 -0.28
N LEU A 250 6.76 17.82 -0.84
CA LEU A 250 6.29 17.60 -2.20
C LEU A 250 7.48 17.68 -3.16
N ALA A 251 7.69 16.61 -3.91
CA ALA A 251 8.81 16.44 -4.84
C ALA A 251 8.35 16.38 -6.29
N ASN A 252 7.18 15.79 -6.56
CA ASN A 252 6.63 15.64 -7.90
C ASN A 252 5.10 15.60 -7.91
N THR A 253 4.51 15.76 -9.09
CA THR A 253 3.11 15.42 -9.36
C THR A 253 2.98 14.55 -10.61
N PHE A 254 1.92 13.76 -10.69
CA PHE A 254 1.59 12.95 -11.85
C PHE A 254 0.16 13.22 -12.30
N ASP A 255 0.00 13.68 -13.53
CA ASP A 255 -1.29 14.04 -14.12
C ASP A 255 -2.08 12.78 -14.53
N VAL A 256 -3.25 12.58 -13.92
CA VAL A 256 -4.20 11.50 -14.26
C VAL A 256 -5.39 12.00 -15.07
N SER A 257 -5.46 13.30 -15.38
CA SER A 257 -6.55 13.93 -16.14
C SER A 257 -6.81 13.34 -17.53
N PRO A 258 -5.85 12.69 -18.23
CA PRO A 258 -6.16 12.01 -19.49
C PRO A 258 -7.11 10.81 -19.33
N GLN A 259 -7.22 10.23 -18.13
CA GLN A 259 -8.13 9.11 -17.83
C GLN A 259 -9.29 9.51 -16.94
N THR A 260 -9.07 10.40 -15.96
CA THR A 260 -10.12 10.84 -15.04
C THR A 260 -9.84 12.22 -14.45
N LEU A 261 -10.87 13.07 -14.40
CA LEU A 261 -10.85 14.32 -13.63
C LEU A 261 -11.35 14.13 -12.20
N GLN A 262 -11.72 12.90 -11.82
CA GLN A 262 -12.31 12.57 -10.53
C GLN A 262 -11.63 11.36 -9.91
N GLY A 263 -10.29 11.34 -9.94
CA GLY A 263 -9.48 10.37 -9.20
C GLY A 263 -9.77 10.43 -7.70
N ARG A 264 -10.10 9.28 -7.09
CA ARG A 264 -10.50 9.17 -5.67
C ARG A 264 -9.54 8.36 -4.83
N GLY A 265 -9.23 7.14 -5.27
CA GLY A 265 -8.31 6.23 -4.59
C GLY A 265 -7.08 5.97 -5.45
N LEU A 266 -6.01 5.55 -4.80
CA LEU A 266 -4.79 5.08 -5.45
C LEU A 266 -4.33 3.77 -4.79
N SER A 267 -3.66 2.90 -5.52
CA SER A 267 -2.92 1.76 -4.96
C SER A 267 -1.69 1.41 -5.79
N PHE A 268 -0.63 0.88 -5.19
CA PHE A 268 0.52 0.32 -5.91
C PHE A 268 0.55 -1.22 -5.83
N ASN A 269 1.17 -1.84 -6.83
CA ASN A 269 1.53 -3.26 -6.73
C ASN A 269 2.78 -3.49 -5.88
N ALA A 270 2.98 -4.73 -5.42
CA ALA A 270 4.00 -5.05 -4.43
C ALA A 270 5.45 -4.76 -4.87
N ASP A 271 5.75 -4.85 -6.17
CA ASP A 271 7.07 -4.55 -6.73
C ASP A 271 7.22 -3.09 -7.23
N LEU A 272 6.17 -2.29 -7.08
CA LEU A 272 6.08 -0.89 -7.48
C LEU A 272 6.32 -0.68 -8.98
N THR A 273 5.89 -1.65 -9.80
CA THR A 273 5.93 -1.58 -11.26
C THR A 273 4.60 -1.13 -11.89
N SER A 274 3.51 -1.13 -11.12
CA SER A 274 2.20 -0.66 -11.54
C SER A 274 1.51 0.10 -10.41
N PHE A 275 0.64 1.04 -10.77
CA PHE A 275 -0.32 1.63 -9.85
C PHE A 275 -1.70 1.73 -10.48
N TYR A 276 -2.69 1.94 -9.62
CA TYR A 276 -4.10 1.95 -9.99
C TYR A 276 -4.78 3.21 -9.45
N VAL A 277 -5.68 3.79 -10.23
CA VAL A 277 -6.46 4.98 -9.85
C VAL A 277 -7.95 4.71 -10.04
N THR A 278 -8.72 4.94 -8.98
CA THR A 278 -10.19 4.86 -9.05
C THR A 278 -10.75 6.16 -9.64
N GLY A 279 -11.31 6.08 -10.86
CA GLY A 279 -12.03 7.18 -11.51
C GLY A 279 -13.52 7.12 -11.20
N ARG A 280 -14.04 8.12 -10.47
CA ARG A 280 -15.44 8.12 -10.03
C ARG A 280 -16.43 8.20 -11.18
N ASP A 281 -16.19 9.08 -12.15
CA ASP A 281 -17.19 9.43 -13.17
C ASP A 281 -17.20 8.42 -14.30
N GLU A 282 -16.05 7.79 -14.51
CA GLU A 282 -15.87 6.72 -15.48
C GLU A 282 -16.28 5.34 -14.94
N GLU A 283 -16.53 5.25 -13.62
CA GLU A 283 -16.83 4.00 -12.90
C GLU A 283 -15.81 2.90 -13.22
N LYS A 284 -14.53 3.29 -13.15
CA LYS A 284 -13.39 2.45 -13.53
C LYS A 284 -12.23 2.54 -12.56
N ILE A 285 -11.45 1.47 -12.51
CA ILE A 285 -10.08 1.50 -11.99
C ILE A 285 -9.13 1.46 -13.19
N PHE A 286 -8.28 2.47 -13.33
CA PHE A 286 -7.28 2.57 -14.40
C PHE A 286 -5.93 2.04 -13.91
N GLN A 287 -5.23 1.24 -14.73
CA GLN A 287 -3.88 0.76 -14.45
C GLN A 287 -2.83 1.57 -15.21
N TYR A 288 -1.77 1.93 -14.51
CA TYR A 288 -0.57 2.58 -15.04
C TYR A 288 0.62 1.67 -14.76
N ASP A 289 1.51 1.53 -15.74
CA ASP A 289 2.67 0.66 -15.66
C ASP A 289 3.94 1.49 -15.81
N LEU A 290 5.04 1.03 -15.20
CA LEU A 290 6.37 1.57 -15.45
C LEU A 290 6.68 1.51 -16.94
N THR A 291 7.01 2.67 -17.49
CA THR A 291 7.48 2.85 -18.85
C THR A 291 8.74 2.01 -19.03
N PRO A 292 8.77 1.09 -20.01
CA PRO A 292 9.97 0.33 -20.29
C PRO A 292 11.11 1.29 -20.65
N VAL A 293 12.24 1.19 -19.95
CA VAL A 293 13.45 1.94 -20.31
C VAL A 293 13.79 1.55 -21.75
N LYS A 294 13.72 2.50 -22.69
CA LYS A 294 14.21 2.29 -24.05
C LYS A 294 15.72 2.02 -23.95
N LYS A 295 16.12 0.77 -24.23
CA LYS A 295 17.52 0.37 -24.36
C LYS A 295 18.17 1.03 -25.57
#